data_AF-A0A966NAP5-F1
#
_entry.id   AF-A0A966NAP5-F1
#
_cell.length_a   1.000
_cell.length_b   1.000
_cell.length_c   1.000
_cell.angle_alpha   90.00
_cell.angle_beta   90.00
_cell.angle_gamma   90.00
#
_symmetry.space_group_name_H-M   'P 1'
#
loop_
_entity.id
_entity.type
_entity.pdbx_description
1 polymer ?
#
loop_
_entity_poly.entity_id
_entity_poly.type
_entity_poly.pdbx_seq_one_letter_code
_entity_poly.pdbx_strand_id
1 'polypeptide(L)' 'FLFGVSQILFLFIVLKTVMGGKKATDQVWEGARGLEWTVASPAPYHTFTTPPKVD' A
#
# COMPACT_ATOMS: atom_id res chain seq x y z
N PHE A 1 12.37 -27.66 -2.64
CA PHE A 1 13.43 -26.69 -3.00
C PHE A 1 12.94 -25.48 -3.81
N LEU A 2 12.04 -25.61 -4.79
CA LEU A 2 11.50 -24.44 -5.53
C LEU A 2 10.85 -23.37 -4.63
N PHE A 3 10.22 -23.78 -3.52
CA PHE A 3 9.69 -22.83 -2.53
C PHE A 3 10.77 -21.93 -1.91
N GLY A 4 12.04 -22.36 -1.86
CA GLY A 4 13.14 -21.49 -1.44
C GLY A 4 13.49 -20.43 -2.47
N VAL A 5 13.40 -20.77 -3.77
CA VAL A 5 13.65 -19.83 -4.87
C VAL A 5 12.58 -18.73 -4.92
N SER A 6 11.32 -19.04 -4.60
CA SER A 6 10.27 -18.02 -4.56
C SER A 6 10.50 -16.96 -3.48
N GLN A 7 11.17 -17.29 -2.37
CA GLN A 7 11.53 -16.31 -1.34
C GLN A 7 12.57 -15.30 -1.84
N ILE A 8 13.55 -15.75 -2.64
CA ILE A 8 14.54 -14.86 -3.26
C ILE A 8 13.85 -13.91 -4.25
N LEU A 9 12.93 -14.43 -5.07
CA LEU A 9 12.14 -13.61 -5.99
C LEU A 9 11.27 -12.59 -5.24
N PHE A 10 10.63 -12.99 -4.14
CA PHE A 10 9.84 -12.10 -3.29
C PHE A 10 10.69 -10.95 -2.74
N LEU A 11 11.85 -11.26 -2.15
CA LEU A 11 12.78 -10.24 -1.64
C LEU A 11 13.23 -9.28 -2.74
N PHE A 12 13.58 -9.80 -3.92
CA PHE A 12 13.94 -8.98 -5.07
C PHE A 12 12.82 -8.00 -5.47
N ILE A 13 11.56 -8.48 -5.51
CA ILE A 13 10.40 -7.63 -5.84
C ILE A 13 10.23 -6.53 -4.80
N VAL A 14 10.31 -6.84 -3.50
CA VAL A 14 10.20 -5.86 -2.41
C VAL A 14 11.28 -4.77 -2.52
N LEU A 15 12.54 -5.16 -2.72
CA LEU A 15 13.63 -4.18 -2.87
C LEU A 15 13.40 -3.27 -4.07
N LYS A 16 12.99 -3.83 -5.21
CA LYS A 16 12.71 -3.07 -6.42
C LYS A 16 11.58 -2.06 -6.23
N THR A 17 10.51 -2.42 -5.54
CA THR A 17 9.33 -1.54 -5.34
C THR A 17 9.54 -0.49 -4.24
N VAL A 18 10.39 -0.76 -3.25
CA VAL A 18 10.80 0.24 -2.26
C VAL A 18 11.73 1.28 -2.88
N MET A 19 12.66 0.86 -3.73
CA MET A 19 13.66 1.75 -4.34
C MET A 19 13.12 2.59 -5.50
N GLY A 20 11.97 2.23 -6.09
CA GLY A 20 11.39 2.99 -7.19
C GLY A 20 10.11 2.39 -7.78
N GLY A 21 9.67 2.98 -8.89
CA GLY A 21 8.45 2.57 -9.61
C GLY A 21 7.33 3.60 -9.53
N LYS A 22 6.13 3.19 -9.99
CA LYS A 22 4.94 4.03 -9.99
C LYS A 22 4.46 4.25 -8.56
N LYS A 23 4.21 5.51 -8.17
CA LYS A 23 3.64 5.83 -6.87
C LYS A 23 2.23 5.26 -6.76
N ALA A 24 1.91 4.77 -5.57
CA ALA A 24 0.57 4.32 -5.23
C ALA A 24 -0.41 5.50 -5.28
N THR A 25 -1.61 5.24 -5.77
CA THR A 25 -2.78 6.09 -5.54
C THR A 25 -3.34 5.84 -4.14
N ASP A 26 -4.27 6.67 -3.70
CA ASP A 26 -4.91 6.52 -2.38
C ASP A 26 -5.80 5.26 -2.33
N GLN A 27 -6.36 4.86 -3.47
CA GLN A 27 -7.11 3.63 -3.68
C GLN A 27 -6.43 2.79 -4.77
N VAL A 28 -5.48 1.92 -4.39
CA VAL A 28 -4.69 1.14 -5.37
C VAL A 28 -5.41 -0.10 -5.92
N TRP A 29 -6.51 -0.52 -5.30
CA TRP A 29 -7.28 -1.70 -5.70
C TRP A 29 -8.70 -1.31 -6.11
N GLU A 30 -9.20 -1.90 -7.19
CA GLU A 30 -10.57 -1.68 -7.70
C GLU A 30 -11.66 -1.96 -6.65
N GLY A 31 -11.40 -2.87 -5.69
CA GLY A 31 -12.33 -3.27 -4.63
C GLY A 31 -12.06 -2.64 -3.26
N ALA A 32 -11.09 -1.74 -3.15
CA ALA A 32 -10.73 -1.09 -1.90
C ALA A 32 -11.89 -0.22 -1.40
N ARG A 33 -12.40 -0.51 -0.20
CA ARG A 33 -13.47 0.24 0.47
C ARG A 33 -13.13 0.39 1.93
N GLY A 34 -13.54 1.50 2.54
CA GLY A 34 -13.18 1.84 3.92
C GLY A 34 -12.44 3.16 3.99
N LEU A 35 -12.25 3.64 5.22
CA LEU A 35 -11.63 4.94 5.50
C LEU A 35 -10.14 4.94 5.18
N GLU A 36 -9.48 3.79 5.22
CA GLU A 36 -8.06 3.65 4.89
C GLU A 36 -7.73 4.00 3.42
N TRP A 37 -8.73 4.00 2.54
CA TRP A 37 -8.59 4.34 1.11
C TRP A 37 -8.99 5.77 0.78
N THR A 38 -9.39 6.55 1.78
CA THR A 38 -9.61 8.00 1.64
C THR A 38 -8.37 8.80 2.09
N VAL A 39 -7.32 8.11 2.53
CA VAL A 39 -6.08 8.67 3.05
C VAL A 39 -5.00 8.62 1.97
N ALA A 40 -4.19 9.68 1.91
CA ALA A 40 -3.06 9.75 0.99
C ALA A 40 -2.07 8.59 1.18
N SER A 41 -1.42 8.14 0.10
CA SER A 41 -0.28 7.21 0.17
C SER A 41 1.05 7.94 -0.11
N PRO A 42 2.00 8.00 0.85
CA PRO A 42 2.01 7.40 2.18
C PRO A 42 1.09 8.14 3.18
N ALA A 43 0.59 7.38 4.16
CA ALA A 43 -0.31 7.93 5.18
C ALA A 43 0.36 9.07 5.97
N PRO A 44 -0.34 10.21 6.17
CA PRO A 44 0.12 11.26 7.08
C PRO A 44 0.23 10.74 8.52
N TYR A 45 1.07 11.40 9.33
CA TYR A 45 1.23 11.05 10.75
C TYR A 45 -0.08 11.16 11.55
N HIS A 46 -0.92 12.14 11.21
CA HIS A 46 -2.27 12.28 11.73
C HIS A 46 -3.28 12.05 10.60
N THR A 47 -3.89 10.86 10.59
CA THR A 47 -4.74 10.37 9.50
C THR A 47 -6.00 11.21 9.27
N PHE A 48 -6.67 11.62 10.36
CA PHE A 48 -7.89 12.42 10.30
C PHE A 48 -7.86 13.51 11.38
N THR A 49 -7.87 14.78 10.96
CA THR A 49 -8.02 15.92 11.89
C THR A 49 -9.48 16.12 12.29
N THR A 50 -10.40 15.83 11.36
CA THR A 50 -11.85 15.88 11.57
C THR A 50 -12.40 14.46 11.49
N PRO A 51 -13.23 14.01 12.44
CA PRO A 51 -13.82 12.68 12.38
C PRO A 51 -14.57 12.45 11.07
N PRO A 52 -14.24 11.39 10.30
CA PRO A 52 -14.98 11.08 9.09
C PRO A 52 -16.38 10.61 9.46
N LYS A 53 -17.37 11.00 8.65
CA LYS A 53 -18.72 10.49 8.78
C LYS A 53 -18.75 9.05 8.24
N VAL A 54 -19.33 8.15 9.02
CA VAL A 54 -19.58 6.77 8.63
C VAL A 54 -21.10 6.64 8.51
N ASP A 55 -21.58 6.48 7.28
CA ASP A 55 -22.99 6.19 6.98
C ASP A 55 -23.19 4.67 6.85
#